data_AF-A0A9E0YFS4-F1
#
_entry.id   AF-A0A9E0YFS4-F1
#
_cell.length_a   1.000
_cell.length_b   1.000
_cell.length_c   1.000
_cell.angle_alpha   90.00
_cell.angle_beta   90.00
_cell.angle_gamma   90.00
#
_symmetry.space_group_name_H-M   'P 1'
#
loop_
_entity.id
_entity.type
_entity.pdbx_description
1 polymer ?
#
loop_
_entity_poly.entity_id
_entity_poly.type
_entity_poly.pdbx_seq_one_letter_code
_entity_poly.pdbx_strand_id
1 'polypeptide(L)'
;MIVSGVVLNGQLRALTPPRAMAVDIDESSFHWHPDLFRMLAFGQVPAAVDWLLIQFLSDTNITKTQNDAETAVYRVLDLATDLDPAFFTLYTIGGNYLSIIRGDRYGALKLVEKGERFRREELPKYPSSFREEVWENPWRVPMILGYLQLLEFQNIPAAREAYLEITKIPRVPIYVRWLAQGMQTARGRIRVARNSVEIIEKWYQDDPVMLAPVVRMRKLLDLAAALYDWNAEFAKRKKRDFAAFRRERGIPERDEFGGEIRLGADGRIDTPTAKEAVFGTTVDLLVRSKDNR
;
A
#
# COMPACT_ATOMS: atom_id res chain seq x y z
N MET A 1 0.29 -17.74 16.05
CA MET A 1 1.47 -17.85 15.16
C MET A 1 1.16 -17.03 13.91
N ILE A 2 1.66 -15.79 13.82
CA ILE A 2 1.36 -14.90 12.68
C ILE A 2 2.38 -15.23 11.60
N VAL A 3 2.03 -16.12 10.66
CA VAL A 3 2.73 -16.17 9.38
C VAL A 3 2.44 -14.81 8.74
N SER A 4 3.44 -13.94 8.63
CA SER A 4 3.22 -12.64 8.00
C SER A 4 2.76 -12.90 6.55
N GLY A 5 1.74 -12.18 6.08
CA GLY A 5 1.25 -12.32 4.70
C GLY A 5 2.36 -12.17 3.65
N VAL A 6 3.47 -11.55 4.04
CA VAL A 6 4.74 -11.43 3.30
C VAL A 6 5.40 -12.79 2.98
N VAL A 7 5.38 -13.75 3.91
CA VAL A 7 5.97 -15.09 3.70
C VAL A 7 5.04 -15.96 2.84
N LEU A 8 3.73 -15.84 3.05
CA LEU A 8 2.72 -16.60 2.32
C LEU A 8 2.70 -16.23 0.82
N ASN A 9 2.82 -14.93 0.48
CA ASN A 9 2.83 -14.45 -0.92
C ASN A 9 4.02 -15.01 -1.72
N GLY A 10 5.21 -15.09 -1.10
CA GLY A 10 6.40 -15.64 -1.75
C GLY A 10 6.27 -17.13 -2.05
N GLN A 11 5.71 -17.90 -1.11
CA GLN A 11 5.50 -19.34 -1.28
C GLN A 11 4.41 -19.68 -2.30
N LEU A 12 3.34 -18.87 -2.36
CA LEU A 12 2.23 -19.10 -3.29
C LEU A 12 2.60 -18.79 -4.75
N ARG A 13 3.52 -17.85 -5.01
CA ARG A 13 4.00 -17.55 -6.38
C ARG A 13 4.85 -18.67 -6.99
N ALA A 14 5.56 -19.44 -6.16
CA ALA A 14 6.34 -20.59 -6.60
C ALA A 14 5.46 -21.76 -7.07
N LEU A 15 4.18 -21.77 -6.69
CA LEU A 15 3.18 -22.71 -7.16
C LEU A 15 2.54 -22.18 -8.43
N THR A 16 3.31 -22.10 -9.52
CA THR A 16 2.70 -21.86 -10.84
C THR A 16 1.91 -23.10 -11.22
N PRO A 17 0.56 -23.07 -11.29
CA PRO A 17 -0.18 -24.23 -11.72
C PRO A 17 0.17 -24.52 -13.19
N PRO A 18 0.19 -25.79 -13.63
CA PRO A 18 0.27 -26.11 -15.05
C PRO A 18 -0.83 -25.33 -15.78
N ARG A 19 -0.55 -24.85 -17.00
CA ARG A 19 -1.53 -24.22 -17.91
C ARG A 19 -2.71 -25.18 -18.13
N ALA A 20 -3.64 -25.22 -17.19
CA ALA A 20 -4.98 -25.72 -17.42
C ALA A 20 -5.59 -24.77 -18.45
N MET A 21 -6.31 -25.31 -19.41
CA MET A 21 -7.08 -24.52 -20.37
C MET A 21 -7.99 -23.60 -19.56
N ALA A 22 -7.58 -22.34 -19.40
CA ALA A 22 -8.42 -21.32 -18.81
C ALA A 22 -9.56 -21.14 -19.80
N VAL A 23 -10.71 -21.72 -19.48
CA VAL A 23 -11.96 -21.25 -20.05
C VAL A 23 -12.03 -19.80 -19.60
N ASP A 24 -11.88 -18.86 -20.52
CA ASP A 24 -12.17 -17.44 -20.30
C ASP A 24 -13.68 -17.35 -20.02
N ILE A 25 -14.05 -17.67 -18.79
CA ILE A 25 -15.34 -17.29 -18.24
C ILE A 25 -15.27 -15.78 -18.20
N ASP A 26 -16.16 -15.13 -18.95
CA ASP A 26 -16.31 -13.69 -18.88
C ASP A 26 -16.77 -13.30 -17.48
N GLU A 27 -15.79 -13.14 -16.57
CA GLU A 27 -15.98 -12.68 -15.19
C GLU A 27 -16.66 -11.31 -15.14
N SER A 28 -16.72 -10.59 -16.28
CA SER A 28 -17.33 -9.27 -16.37
C SER A 28 -18.88 -9.30 -16.42
N SER A 29 -19.49 -10.45 -16.70
CA SER A 29 -20.90 -10.53 -17.10
C SER A 29 -21.95 -10.51 -15.99
N PHE A 30 -21.56 -10.56 -14.70
CA PHE A 30 -22.56 -10.62 -13.62
C PHE A 30 -22.28 -9.66 -12.45
N HIS A 31 -23.18 -8.69 -12.28
CA HIS A 31 -23.27 -7.82 -11.10
C HIS A 31 -24.70 -7.91 -10.54
N TRP A 32 -24.83 -8.42 -9.33
CA TRP A 32 -26.10 -8.39 -8.62
C TRP A 32 -26.33 -7.02 -7.98
N HIS A 33 -27.54 -6.48 -8.11
CA HIS A 33 -27.97 -5.35 -7.31
C HIS A 33 -28.25 -5.81 -5.87
N PRO A 34 -27.70 -5.18 -4.82
CA PRO A 34 -27.86 -5.64 -3.44
C PRO A 34 -29.33 -5.76 -3.01
N ASP A 35 -30.18 -4.79 -3.38
CA ASP A 35 -31.60 -4.84 -3.01
C ASP A 35 -32.36 -5.97 -3.70
N LEU A 36 -32.03 -6.27 -4.96
CA LEU A 36 -32.62 -7.42 -5.66
C LEU A 36 -32.19 -8.72 -4.98
N PHE A 37 -30.91 -8.82 -4.61
CA PHE A 37 -30.39 -9.99 -3.92
C PHE A 37 -31.04 -10.18 -2.54
N ARG A 38 -31.25 -9.09 -1.78
CA ARG A 38 -32.02 -9.11 -0.52
C ARG A 38 -33.46 -9.60 -0.71
N MET A 39 -34.14 -9.15 -1.76
CA MET A 39 -35.49 -9.60 -2.09
C MET A 39 -35.51 -11.10 -2.42
N LEU A 40 -34.56 -11.56 -3.24
CA LEU A 40 -34.43 -12.96 -3.64
C LEU A 40 -33.99 -13.87 -2.47
N ALA A 41 -33.35 -13.32 -1.45
CA ALA A 41 -33.02 -14.05 -0.22
C ALA A 41 -34.26 -14.31 0.67
N PHE A 42 -35.43 -13.76 0.35
CA PHE A 42 -36.68 -13.94 1.11
C PHE A 42 -36.52 -13.68 2.63
N GLY A 43 -35.73 -12.66 2.99
CA GLY A 43 -35.44 -12.30 4.38
C GLY A 43 -34.30 -13.11 5.03
N GLN A 44 -33.75 -14.12 4.37
CA GLN A 44 -32.63 -14.95 4.84
C GLN A 44 -31.27 -14.33 4.51
N VAL A 45 -31.11 -13.02 4.75
CA VAL A 45 -29.87 -12.29 4.42
C VAL A 45 -28.61 -12.93 5.05
N PRO A 46 -28.61 -13.38 6.32
CA PRO A 46 -27.45 -14.06 6.90
C PRO A 46 -27.02 -15.31 6.12
N ALA A 47 -27.98 -16.19 5.76
CA ALA A 47 -27.69 -17.38 4.98
C ALA A 47 -27.18 -17.05 3.56
N ALA A 48 -27.68 -15.95 2.98
CA ALA A 48 -27.22 -15.49 1.68
C ALA A 48 -25.77 -14.95 1.74
N VAL A 49 -25.40 -14.25 2.81
CA VAL A 49 -24.02 -13.81 3.08
C VAL A 49 -23.11 -15.01 3.31
N ASP A 50 -23.54 -16.01 4.09
CA ASP A 50 -22.79 -17.25 4.30
C ASP A 50 -22.53 -17.98 2.98
N TRP A 51 -23.52 -18.01 2.07
CA TRP A 51 -23.34 -18.59 0.73
C TRP A 51 -22.30 -17.83 -0.10
N LEU A 52 -22.33 -16.49 -0.08
CA LEU A 52 -21.32 -15.68 -0.76
C LEU A 52 -19.93 -15.89 -0.16
N LEU A 53 -19.84 -16.06 1.17
CA LEU A 53 -18.59 -16.41 1.83
C LEU A 53 -18.07 -17.77 1.38
N ILE A 54 -18.94 -18.79 1.27
CA ILE A 54 -18.57 -20.11 0.75
C ILE A 54 -18.09 -20.00 -0.69
N GLN A 55 -18.75 -19.20 -1.53
CA GLN A 55 -18.33 -18.96 -2.91
C GLN A 55 -16.95 -18.30 -2.97
N PHE A 56 -16.69 -17.29 -2.13
CA PHE A 56 -15.36 -16.68 -1.99
C PHE A 56 -14.30 -17.71 -1.58
N LEU A 57 -14.58 -18.52 -0.54
CA LEU A 57 -13.64 -19.53 -0.04
C LEU A 57 -13.43 -20.68 -1.03
N SER A 58 -14.38 -20.89 -1.95
CA SER A 58 -14.30 -21.90 -3.00
C SER A 58 -13.54 -21.41 -4.23
N ASP A 59 -13.10 -20.14 -4.27
CA ASP A 59 -12.26 -19.67 -5.37
C ASP A 59 -10.88 -20.35 -5.31
N THR A 60 -10.68 -21.26 -6.25
CA THR A 60 -9.41 -21.98 -6.45
C THR A 60 -8.53 -21.29 -7.49
N ASN A 61 -9.02 -20.22 -8.13
CA ASN A 61 -8.27 -19.52 -9.15
C ASN A 61 -7.14 -18.71 -8.49
N ILE A 62 -5.90 -19.17 -8.68
CA ILE A 62 -4.69 -18.45 -8.25
C ILE A 62 -4.06 -17.64 -9.39
N THR A 63 -4.66 -17.66 -10.59
CA THR A 63 -4.17 -16.89 -11.72
C THR A 63 -4.38 -15.42 -11.47
N LYS A 64 -3.29 -14.65 -11.49
CA LYS A 64 -3.35 -13.21 -11.28
C LYS A 64 -3.98 -12.49 -12.46
N THR A 65 -4.81 -11.49 -12.17
CA THR A 65 -5.37 -10.60 -13.19
C THR A 65 -4.27 -9.78 -13.84
N GLN A 66 -4.20 -9.78 -15.17
CA GLN A 66 -3.16 -9.05 -15.92
C GLN A 66 -3.50 -7.59 -16.24
N ASN A 67 -4.79 -7.20 -16.16
CA ASN A 67 -5.27 -5.95 -16.76
C ASN A 67 -5.98 -5.01 -15.78
N ASP A 68 -5.62 -5.04 -14.50
CA ASP A 68 -6.26 -4.17 -13.48
C ASP A 68 -7.80 -4.29 -13.43
N ALA A 69 -8.32 -5.41 -13.94
CA ALA A 69 -9.74 -5.70 -13.99
C ALA A 69 -10.21 -6.28 -12.67
N GLU A 70 -11.41 -5.89 -12.27
CA GLU A 70 -12.10 -6.45 -11.11
C GLU A 70 -12.41 -7.93 -11.35
N THR A 71 -12.03 -8.76 -10.39
CA THR A 71 -12.30 -10.19 -10.40
C THR A 71 -13.74 -10.50 -10.04
N ALA A 72 -14.23 -11.67 -10.46
CA ALA A 72 -15.50 -12.20 -9.97
C ALA A 72 -15.52 -12.30 -8.43
N VAL A 73 -14.39 -12.62 -7.81
CA VAL A 73 -14.26 -12.67 -6.34
C VAL A 73 -14.47 -11.30 -5.71
N TYR A 74 -13.92 -10.23 -6.28
CA TYR A 74 -14.18 -8.88 -5.78
C TYR A 74 -15.68 -8.60 -5.75
N ARG A 75 -16.42 -8.97 -6.79
CA ARG A 75 -17.87 -8.75 -6.87
C ARG A 75 -18.66 -9.53 -5.81
N VAL A 76 -18.25 -10.76 -5.52
CA VAL A 76 -18.83 -11.58 -4.45
C VAL A 76 -18.60 -10.90 -3.09
N LEU A 77 -17.38 -10.43 -2.82
CA LEU A 77 -17.03 -9.74 -1.59
C LEU A 77 -17.74 -8.38 -1.47
N ASP A 78 -17.86 -7.64 -2.58
CA ASP A 78 -18.54 -6.36 -2.63
C ASP A 78 -20.04 -6.52 -2.33
N LEU A 79 -20.69 -7.50 -2.96
CA LEU A 79 -22.09 -7.84 -2.68
C LEU A 79 -22.27 -8.29 -1.22
N ALA A 80 -21.41 -9.18 -0.72
CA ALA A 80 -21.49 -9.66 0.66
C ALA A 80 -21.36 -8.52 1.67
N THR A 81 -20.49 -7.54 1.41
CA THR A 81 -20.34 -6.34 2.24
C THR A 81 -21.45 -5.30 2.05
N ASP A 82 -22.22 -5.33 0.94
CA ASP A 82 -23.47 -4.54 0.84
C ASP A 82 -24.59 -5.18 1.66
N LEU A 83 -24.66 -6.51 1.70
CA LEU A 83 -25.66 -7.24 2.46
C LEU A 83 -25.42 -7.16 3.97
N ASP A 84 -24.16 -7.32 4.38
CA ASP A 84 -23.70 -7.14 5.77
C ASP A 84 -22.49 -6.20 5.84
N PRO A 85 -22.73 -4.89 5.94
CA PRO A 85 -21.65 -3.90 6.05
C PRO A 85 -20.82 -4.04 7.32
N ALA A 86 -21.33 -4.72 8.36
CA ALA A 86 -20.62 -4.93 9.61
C ALA A 86 -19.66 -6.13 9.56
N PHE A 87 -19.59 -6.88 8.46
CA PHE A 87 -18.73 -8.06 8.33
C PHE A 87 -17.25 -7.67 8.16
N PHE A 88 -16.60 -7.35 9.28
CA PHE A 88 -15.20 -6.91 9.36
C PHE A 88 -14.18 -7.79 8.61
N THR A 89 -14.35 -9.11 8.68
CA THR A 89 -13.46 -10.08 8.06
C THR A 89 -13.42 -9.95 6.54
N LEU A 90 -14.53 -9.61 5.88
CA LEU A 90 -14.58 -9.48 4.43
C LEU A 90 -13.71 -8.33 3.93
N TYR A 91 -13.71 -7.18 4.62
CA TYR A 91 -12.82 -6.07 4.28
C TYR A 91 -11.35 -6.42 4.48
N THR A 92 -11.03 -7.12 5.57
CA THR A 92 -9.64 -7.37 5.94
C THR A 92 -9.03 -8.57 5.22
N ILE A 93 -9.66 -9.74 5.29
CA ILE A 93 -9.19 -10.95 4.60
C ILE A 93 -9.43 -10.81 3.09
N GLY A 94 -10.61 -10.32 2.68
CA GLY A 94 -10.91 -10.10 1.26
C GLY A 94 -9.97 -9.09 0.60
N GLY A 95 -9.68 -7.97 1.26
CA GLY A 95 -8.70 -6.98 0.74
C GLY A 95 -7.29 -7.57 0.56
N ASN A 96 -6.82 -8.37 1.53
CA ASN A 96 -5.54 -9.07 1.40
C ASN A 96 -5.58 -10.15 0.30
N TYR A 97 -6.65 -10.95 0.25
CA TYR A 97 -6.81 -12.00 -0.74
C TYR A 97 -6.79 -11.43 -2.17
N LEU A 98 -7.60 -10.40 -2.42
CA LEU A 98 -7.68 -9.74 -3.72
C LEU A 98 -6.31 -9.20 -4.16
N SER A 99 -5.61 -8.46 -3.29
CA SER A 99 -4.31 -7.86 -3.65
C SER A 99 -3.18 -8.89 -3.78
N ILE A 100 -3.04 -9.79 -2.82
CA ILE A 100 -1.89 -10.70 -2.71
C ILE A 100 -2.05 -11.92 -3.63
N ILE A 101 -3.22 -12.56 -3.56
CA ILE A 101 -3.49 -13.86 -4.19
C ILE A 101 -3.95 -13.65 -5.62
N ARG A 102 -5.02 -12.87 -5.81
CA ARG A 102 -5.63 -12.64 -7.13
C ARG A 102 -4.92 -11.56 -7.94
N GLY A 103 -4.12 -10.70 -7.32
CA GLY A 103 -3.50 -9.55 -7.99
C GLY A 103 -4.50 -8.46 -8.38
N ASP A 104 -5.73 -8.52 -7.86
CA ASP A 104 -6.78 -7.54 -8.07
C ASP A 104 -6.61 -6.36 -7.10
N ARG A 105 -5.59 -5.54 -7.37
CA ARG A 105 -5.22 -4.41 -6.51
C ARG A 105 -6.32 -3.35 -6.43
N TYR A 106 -7.09 -3.14 -7.50
CA TYR A 106 -8.18 -2.15 -7.53
C TYR A 106 -9.43 -2.63 -6.81
N GLY A 107 -9.84 -3.89 -7.01
CA GLY A 107 -10.91 -4.51 -6.23
C GLY A 107 -10.56 -4.53 -4.74
N ALA A 108 -9.31 -4.87 -4.40
CA ALA A 108 -8.82 -4.77 -3.02
C ALA A 108 -8.94 -3.36 -2.46
N LEU A 109 -8.50 -2.34 -3.20
CA LEU A 109 -8.58 -0.94 -2.79
C LEU A 109 -10.04 -0.52 -2.56
N LYS A 110 -10.92 -0.75 -3.53
CA LYS A 110 -12.34 -0.40 -3.44
C LYS A 110 -13.03 -1.07 -2.24
N LEU A 111 -12.77 -2.37 -2.03
CA LEU A 111 -13.34 -3.12 -0.92
C LEU A 111 -12.86 -2.56 0.44
N VAL A 112 -11.56 -2.27 0.57
CA VAL A 112 -11.00 -1.74 1.82
C VAL A 112 -11.44 -0.30 2.07
N GLU A 113 -11.55 0.53 1.03
CA GLU A 113 -12.11 1.90 1.12
C GLU A 113 -13.59 1.88 1.56
N LYS A 114 -14.38 0.92 1.07
CA LYS A 114 -15.75 0.67 1.52
C LYS A 114 -15.79 0.34 3.02
N GLY A 115 -14.91 -0.54 3.49
CA GLY A 115 -14.77 -0.86 4.91
C GLY A 115 -14.34 0.35 5.76
N GLU A 116 -13.43 1.18 5.25
CA GLU A 116 -12.98 2.39 5.93
C GLU A 116 -14.09 3.44 6.03
N ARG A 117 -14.91 3.58 4.99
CA ARG A 117 -16.11 4.43 5.00
C ARG A 117 -17.09 3.95 6.06
N PHE A 118 -17.43 2.66 6.08
CA PHE A 118 -18.31 2.07 7.11
C PHE A 118 -17.76 2.34 8.53
N ARG A 119 -16.46 2.10 8.76
CA ARG A 119 -15.79 2.36 10.04
C ARG A 119 -15.94 3.82 10.52
N ARG A 120 -15.85 4.78 9.60
CA ARG A 120 -15.88 6.21 9.92
C ARG A 120 -17.30 6.76 10.08
N GLU A 121 -18.23 6.32 9.24
CA GLU A 121 -19.53 6.98 9.06
C GLU A 121 -20.68 6.22 9.70
N GLU A 122 -20.60 4.88 9.74
CA GLU A 122 -21.70 4.01 10.15
C GLU A 122 -21.43 3.32 11.48
N LEU A 123 -20.24 2.74 11.64
CA LEU A 123 -19.85 2.03 12.85
C LEU A 123 -20.07 2.85 14.13
N PRO A 124 -19.80 4.18 14.21
CA PRO A 124 -20.05 4.97 15.42
C PRO A 124 -21.53 5.05 15.83
N LYS A 125 -22.47 4.75 14.93
CA LYS A 125 -23.92 4.73 15.20
C LYS A 125 -24.35 3.45 15.96
N TYR A 126 -23.50 2.42 15.97
CA TYR A 126 -23.77 1.17 16.68
C TYR A 126 -23.40 1.25 18.17
N PRO A 127 -24.07 0.46 19.04
CA PRO A 127 -23.70 0.36 20.45
C PRO A 127 -22.22 0.00 20.65
N SER A 128 -21.60 0.46 21.74
CA SER A 128 -20.20 0.14 22.05
C SER A 128 -19.95 -1.37 22.18
N SER A 129 -20.89 -2.12 22.77
CA SER A 129 -20.80 -3.58 22.88
C SER A 129 -20.66 -4.25 21.51
N PHE A 130 -21.49 -3.85 20.54
CA PHE A 130 -21.42 -4.34 19.17
C PHE A 130 -20.07 -4.03 18.52
N ARG A 131 -19.59 -2.79 18.67
CA ARG A 131 -18.30 -2.36 18.10
C ARG A 131 -17.13 -3.16 18.66
N GLU A 132 -17.16 -3.47 19.95
CA GLU A 132 -16.09 -4.22 20.61
C GLU A 132 -16.12 -5.71 20.24
N GLU A 133 -17.31 -6.29 20.08
CA GLU A 133 -17.50 -7.71 19.74
C GLU A 133 -17.23 -8.00 18.26
N VAL A 134 -17.84 -7.24 17.35
CA VAL A 134 -17.83 -7.53 15.90
C VAL A 134 -16.65 -6.82 15.20
N TRP A 135 -16.17 -5.71 15.77
CA TRP A 135 -15.12 -4.86 15.19
C TRP A 135 -13.95 -4.65 16.17
N GLU A 136 -13.48 -5.72 16.81
CA GLU A 136 -12.45 -5.69 17.87
C GLU A 136 -11.15 -4.95 17.47
N ASN A 137 -10.79 -4.98 16.19
CA ASN A 137 -9.53 -4.42 15.67
C ASN A 137 -9.75 -3.40 14.54
N PRO A 138 -10.44 -2.27 14.80
CA PRO A 138 -10.86 -1.35 13.75
C PRO A 138 -9.68 -0.67 13.04
N TRP A 139 -8.48 -0.73 13.63
CA TRP A 139 -7.24 -0.23 13.03
C TRP A 139 -6.73 -1.08 11.85
N ARG A 140 -7.18 -2.33 11.69
CA ARG A 140 -6.68 -3.21 10.61
C ARG A 140 -7.12 -2.76 9.23
N VAL A 141 -8.33 -2.25 9.08
CA VAL A 141 -8.85 -1.75 7.79
C VAL A 141 -7.96 -0.61 7.25
N PRO A 142 -7.74 0.49 7.99
CA PRO A 142 -6.84 1.55 7.51
C PRO A 142 -5.37 1.11 7.45
N MET A 143 -4.95 0.08 8.20
CA MET A 143 -3.63 -0.54 8.01
C MET A 143 -3.50 -1.21 6.64
N ILE A 144 -4.49 -2.00 6.24
CA ILE A 144 -4.50 -2.64 4.92
C ILE A 144 -4.59 -1.57 3.83
N LEU A 145 -5.38 -0.51 4.03
CA LEU A 145 -5.41 0.63 3.10
C LEU A 145 -4.02 1.26 2.94
N GLY A 146 -3.32 1.52 4.05
CA GLY A 146 -1.95 2.05 4.03
C GLY A 146 -0.96 1.10 3.36
N TYR A 147 -1.14 -0.21 3.53
CA TYR A 147 -0.35 -1.24 2.85
C TYR A 147 -0.59 -1.23 1.33
N LEU A 148 -1.86 -1.28 0.89
CA LEU A 148 -2.22 -1.25 -0.52
C LEU A 148 -1.65 -0.01 -1.19
N GLN A 149 -1.88 1.16 -0.60
CA GLN A 149 -1.35 2.42 -1.11
C GLN A 149 0.18 2.38 -1.20
N LEU A 150 0.87 1.87 -0.18
CA LEU A 150 2.33 1.87 -0.16
C LEU A 150 2.95 0.87 -1.14
N LEU A 151 2.46 -0.37 -1.17
CA LEU A 151 3.12 -1.46 -1.90
C LEU A 151 2.51 -1.73 -3.28
N GLU A 152 1.19 -1.71 -3.40
CA GLU A 152 0.49 -2.07 -4.64
C GLU A 152 0.33 -0.87 -5.58
N PHE A 153 0.06 0.31 -5.02
CA PHE A 153 -0.12 1.56 -5.77
C PHE A 153 1.11 2.46 -5.77
N GLN A 154 2.10 2.14 -4.93
CA GLN A 154 3.29 2.94 -4.73
C GLN A 154 2.92 4.43 -4.55
N ASN A 155 2.08 4.73 -3.56
CA ASN A 155 1.53 6.05 -3.28
C ASN A 155 1.83 6.41 -1.82
N ILE A 156 3.03 6.93 -1.57
CA ILE A 156 3.47 7.32 -0.22
C ILE A 156 2.53 8.35 0.43
N PRO A 157 2.06 9.40 -0.28
CA PRO A 157 1.13 10.36 0.32
C PRO A 157 -0.16 9.72 0.83
N ALA A 158 -0.84 8.91 0.02
CA ALA A 158 -2.06 8.23 0.45
C ALA A 158 -1.80 7.21 1.57
N ALA A 159 -0.69 6.47 1.48
CA ALA A 159 -0.28 5.55 2.54
C ALA A 159 -0.04 6.28 3.87
N ARG A 160 0.62 7.44 3.84
CA ARG A 160 0.83 8.29 5.02
C ARG A 160 -0.49 8.68 5.66
N GLU A 161 -1.45 9.19 4.88
CA GLU A 161 -2.74 9.61 5.44
C GLU A 161 -3.47 8.43 6.11
N ALA A 162 -3.47 7.25 5.47
CA ALA A 162 -4.01 6.04 6.08
C ALA A 162 -3.28 5.70 7.41
N TYR A 163 -1.94 5.69 7.43
CA TYR A 163 -1.19 5.40 8.67
C TYR A 163 -1.42 6.45 9.77
N LEU A 164 -1.56 7.73 9.43
CA LEU A 164 -1.88 8.77 10.40
C LEU A 164 -3.27 8.58 11.01
N GLU A 165 -4.26 8.20 10.20
CA GLU A 165 -5.60 7.90 10.68
C GLU A 165 -5.59 6.75 11.69
N ILE A 166 -4.79 5.71 11.44
CA ILE A 166 -4.64 4.56 12.35
C ILE A 166 -4.21 4.99 13.76
N THR A 167 -3.36 6.02 13.89
CA THR A 167 -2.86 6.48 15.21
C THR A 167 -3.95 7.06 16.11
N LYS A 168 -5.09 7.47 15.53
CA LYS A 168 -6.25 8.00 16.25
C LYS A 168 -7.11 6.89 16.85
N ILE A 169 -6.86 5.63 16.48
CA ILE A 169 -7.68 4.48 16.87
C ILE A 169 -7.13 3.85 18.17
N PRO A 170 -7.98 3.54 19.16
CA PRO A 170 -7.58 2.87 20.39
C PRO A 170 -6.91 1.50 20.14
N ARG A 171 -6.08 1.06 21.09
CA ARG A 171 -5.43 -0.27 21.11
C ARG A 171 -4.55 -0.59 19.88
N VAL A 172 -4.16 0.44 19.13
CA VAL A 172 -3.32 0.20 17.95
C VAL A 172 -1.92 -0.26 18.35
N PRO A 173 -1.35 -1.27 17.65
CA PRO A 173 -0.04 -1.78 17.99
C PRO A 173 1.06 -0.71 17.90
N ILE A 174 2.05 -0.78 18.80
CA ILE A 174 3.15 0.19 18.90
C ILE A 174 3.90 0.34 17.57
N TYR A 175 4.18 -0.77 16.88
CA TYR A 175 4.90 -0.73 15.61
C TYR A 175 4.16 0.08 14.52
N VAL A 176 2.82 0.07 14.52
CA VAL A 176 2.02 0.86 13.58
C VAL A 176 2.13 2.34 13.89
N ARG A 177 2.19 2.72 15.18
CA ARG A 177 2.44 4.11 15.58
C ARG A 177 3.81 4.58 15.13
N TRP A 178 4.84 3.76 15.29
CA TRP A 178 6.19 4.08 14.83
C TRP A 178 6.26 4.24 13.30
N LEU A 179 5.53 3.40 12.57
CA LEU A 179 5.42 3.51 11.12
C LEU A 179 4.76 4.84 10.73
N ALA A 180 3.60 5.16 11.32
CA ALA A 180 2.89 6.41 11.08
C ALA A 180 3.72 7.65 11.45
N GLN A 181 4.40 7.63 12.60
CA GLN A 181 5.29 8.70 13.05
C GLN A 181 6.49 8.87 12.09
N GLY A 182 7.07 7.75 11.62
CA GLY A 182 8.11 7.79 10.60
C GLY A 182 7.65 8.50 9.33
N MET A 183 6.43 8.19 8.87
CA MET A 183 5.83 8.78 7.66
C MET A 183 5.52 10.29 7.79
N GLN A 184 5.56 10.87 8.99
CA GLN A 184 5.38 12.32 9.18
C GLN A 184 6.56 13.11 8.61
N THR A 185 7.78 12.59 8.76
CA THR A 185 9.01 13.27 8.34
C THR A 185 9.44 12.85 6.93
N ALA A 186 10.10 13.74 6.19
CA ALA A 186 10.75 13.40 4.91
C ALA A 186 11.68 12.18 5.02
N ARG A 187 12.62 12.22 5.98
CA ARG A 187 13.58 11.14 6.21
C ARG A 187 12.89 9.82 6.54
N GLY A 188 11.85 9.86 7.37
CA GLY A 188 11.14 8.65 7.75
C GLY A 188 10.30 8.08 6.61
N ARG A 189 9.72 8.92 5.72
CA ARG A 189 9.09 8.45 4.47
C ARG A 189 10.09 7.74 3.56
N ILE A 190 11.28 8.31 3.36
CA ILE A 190 12.36 7.69 2.57
C ILE A 190 12.75 6.33 3.19
N ARG A 191 12.92 6.27 4.52
CA ARG A 191 13.23 5.03 5.24
C ARG A 191 12.15 3.97 5.06
N VAL A 192 10.87 4.34 5.19
CA VAL A 192 9.76 3.40 5.02
C VAL A 192 9.71 2.86 3.59
N ALA A 193 9.82 3.75 2.59
CA ALA A 193 9.87 3.37 1.18
C ALA A 193 11.05 2.42 0.90
N ARG A 194 12.22 2.69 1.48
CA ARG A 194 13.40 1.83 1.34
C ARG A 194 13.15 0.44 1.92
N ASN A 195 12.62 0.35 3.14
CA ASN A 195 12.29 -0.93 3.76
C ASN A 195 11.27 -1.72 2.91
N SER A 196 10.30 -1.02 2.30
CA SER A 196 9.35 -1.62 1.36
C SER A 196 10.04 -2.17 0.11
N VAL A 197 10.95 -1.40 -0.50
CA VAL A 197 11.74 -1.85 -1.65
C VAL A 197 12.61 -3.06 -1.30
N GLU A 198 13.23 -3.10 -0.12
CA GLU A 198 14.03 -4.24 0.33
C GLU A 198 13.20 -5.53 0.47
N ILE A 199 11.94 -5.43 0.88
CA ILE A 199 11.01 -6.57 0.91
C ILE A 199 10.69 -7.03 -0.51
N ILE A 200 10.39 -6.09 -1.41
CA ILE A 200 10.07 -6.38 -2.82
C ILE A 200 11.29 -6.99 -3.54
N GLU A 201 12.50 -6.48 -3.25
CA GLU A 201 13.76 -6.99 -3.81
C GLU A 201 13.96 -8.46 -3.44
N LYS A 202 13.70 -8.82 -2.17
CA LYS A 202 13.72 -10.22 -1.71
C LYS A 202 12.69 -11.09 -2.42
N TRP A 203 11.52 -10.55 -2.76
CA TRP A 203 10.49 -11.30 -3.48
C TRP A 203 10.86 -11.59 -4.94
N TYR A 204 11.62 -10.69 -5.58
CA TYR A 204 12.02 -10.82 -6.98
C TYR A 204 13.48 -11.19 -7.16
N GLN A 205 14.16 -11.66 -6.12
CA GLN A 205 15.59 -12.00 -6.18
C GLN A 205 15.91 -13.03 -7.29
N ASP A 206 14.94 -13.89 -7.61
CA ASP A 206 15.07 -14.96 -8.60
C ASP A 206 14.50 -14.59 -9.99
N ASP A 207 13.95 -13.36 -10.14
CA ASP A 207 13.39 -12.84 -11.40
C ASP A 207 14.10 -11.55 -11.80
N PRO A 208 15.16 -11.61 -12.64
CA PRO A 208 15.95 -10.44 -13.04
C PRO A 208 15.13 -9.35 -13.73
N VAL A 209 14.06 -9.73 -14.45
CA VAL A 209 13.21 -8.79 -15.19
C VAL A 209 12.42 -7.94 -14.20
N MET A 210 11.85 -8.58 -13.17
CA MET A 210 11.10 -7.89 -12.12
C MET A 210 12.03 -7.19 -11.12
N LEU A 211 13.26 -7.68 -10.92
CA LEU A 211 14.24 -7.12 -10.00
C LEU A 211 14.82 -5.79 -10.48
N ALA A 212 15.10 -5.64 -11.79
CA ALA A 212 15.70 -4.43 -12.35
C ALA A 212 14.97 -3.11 -11.99
N PRO A 213 13.64 -2.97 -12.15
CA PRO A 213 12.94 -1.75 -11.73
C PRO A 213 13.00 -1.52 -10.22
N VAL A 214 13.00 -2.58 -9.41
CA VAL A 214 13.08 -2.51 -7.95
C VAL A 214 14.44 -2.00 -7.49
N VAL A 215 15.52 -2.49 -8.11
CA VAL A 215 16.89 -2.01 -7.88
C VAL A 215 17.00 -0.53 -8.25
N ARG A 216 16.38 -0.10 -9.36
CA ARG A 216 16.33 1.32 -9.73
C ARG A 216 15.59 2.16 -8.68
N MET A 217 14.45 1.69 -8.16
CA MET A 217 13.72 2.37 -7.09
C MET A 217 14.58 2.54 -5.83
N ARG A 218 15.32 1.49 -5.43
CA ARG A 218 16.24 1.55 -4.28
C ARG A 218 17.28 2.65 -4.46
N LYS A 219 17.92 2.67 -5.62
CA LYS A 219 18.93 3.66 -6.00
C LYS A 219 18.41 5.10 -5.93
N LEU A 220 17.22 5.34 -6.48
CA LEU A 220 16.57 6.65 -6.38
C LEU A 220 16.24 7.04 -4.93
N LEU A 221 15.86 6.08 -4.07
CA LEU A 221 15.65 6.33 -2.64
C LEU A 221 16.96 6.60 -1.87
N ASP A 222 18.05 5.94 -2.25
CA ASP A 222 19.38 6.20 -1.70
C ASP A 222 19.85 7.61 -2.08
N LEU A 223 19.62 8.03 -3.33
CA LEU A 223 19.84 9.40 -3.77
C LEU A 223 18.97 10.40 -2.98
N ALA A 224 17.69 10.10 -2.77
CA ALA A 224 16.80 10.94 -1.96
C ALA A 224 17.31 11.11 -0.52
N ALA A 225 17.77 10.01 0.10
CA ALA A 225 18.33 10.03 1.44
C ALA A 225 19.62 10.88 1.51
N ALA A 226 20.51 10.72 0.53
CA ALA A 226 21.75 11.49 0.43
C ALA A 226 21.46 12.99 0.26
N LEU A 227 20.57 13.36 -0.66
CA LEU A 227 20.16 14.76 -0.86
C LEU A 227 19.54 15.36 0.40
N TYR A 228 18.72 14.59 1.13
CA TYR A 228 18.15 15.04 2.40
C TYR A 228 19.24 15.36 3.42
N ASP A 229 20.16 14.42 3.65
CA ASP A 229 21.23 14.58 4.64
C ASP A 229 22.19 15.72 4.25
N TRP A 230 22.60 15.81 2.98
CA TRP A 230 23.44 16.90 2.48
C TRP A 230 22.78 18.27 2.65
N ASN A 231 21.49 18.40 2.34
CA ASN A 231 20.76 19.65 2.53
C ASN A 231 20.65 20.03 4.01
N ALA A 232 20.35 19.07 4.88
CA ALA A 232 20.25 19.31 6.32
C ALA A 232 21.58 19.77 6.94
N GLU A 233 22.69 19.21 6.47
CA GLU A 233 24.03 19.61 6.90
C GLU A 233 24.48 20.94 6.31
N PHE A 234 24.27 21.14 5.01
CA PHE A 234 24.60 22.39 4.32
C PHE A 234 23.82 23.56 4.89
N ALA A 235 22.56 23.34 5.29
CA ALA A 235 21.71 24.33 5.95
C ALA A 235 22.31 24.88 7.24
N LYS A 236 23.10 24.09 7.97
CA LYS A 236 23.72 24.46 9.25
C LYS A 236 25.04 25.24 9.08
N ARG A 237 25.56 25.37 7.84
CA ARG A 237 26.83 26.08 7.61
C ARG A 237 26.68 27.59 7.69
N LYS A 238 27.63 28.22 8.41
CA LYS A 238 27.78 29.68 8.46
C LYS A 238 28.12 30.27 7.08
N LYS A 239 29.05 29.64 6.35
CA LYS A 239 29.42 30.01 4.98
C LYS A 239 28.76 29.05 4.00
N ARG A 240 27.92 29.57 3.11
CA ARG A 240 27.19 28.80 2.08
C ARG A 240 28.06 28.55 0.83
N ASP A 241 29.29 28.11 1.04
CA ASP A 241 30.19 27.69 -0.05
C ASP A 241 29.96 26.21 -0.37
N PHE A 242 29.21 25.95 -1.43
CA PHE A 242 28.90 24.59 -1.86
C PHE A 242 30.12 23.86 -2.41
N ALA A 243 31.05 24.53 -3.09
CA ALA A 243 32.23 23.87 -3.64
C ALA A 243 33.18 23.36 -2.54
N ALA A 244 33.33 24.13 -1.46
CA ALA A 244 34.04 23.67 -0.26
C ALA A 244 33.30 22.51 0.42
N PHE A 245 31.97 22.63 0.63
CA PHE A 245 31.16 21.56 1.24
C PHE A 245 31.21 20.26 0.44
N ARG A 246 31.08 20.34 -0.89
CA ARG A 246 31.14 19.21 -1.82
C ARG A 246 32.46 18.44 -1.68
N ARG A 247 33.59 19.16 -1.67
CA ARG A 247 34.93 18.55 -1.48
C ARG A 247 35.08 17.90 -0.11
N GLU A 248 34.62 18.57 0.95
CA GLU A 248 34.74 18.07 2.32
C GLU A 248 33.93 16.80 2.56
N ARG A 249 32.71 16.73 2.01
CA ARG A 249 31.82 15.58 2.15
C ARG A 249 32.05 14.49 1.11
N GLY A 250 32.94 14.70 0.15
CA GLY A 250 33.15 13.77 -0.96
C GLY A 250 31.90 13.58 -1.83
N ILE A 251 31.08 14.63 -1.98
CA ILE A 251 29.88 14.57 -2.82
C ILE A 251 30.33 14.53 -4.28
N PRO A 252 29.91 13.52 -5.08
CA PRO A 252 30.33 13.42 -6.47
C PRO A 252 29.75 14.56 -7.31
N GLU A 253 30.35 14.84 -8.47
CA GLU A 253 29.83 15.87 -9.39
C GLU A 253 28.53 15.44 -10.07
N ARG A 254 28.34 14.13 -10.22
CA ARG A 254 27.15 13.53 -10.81
C ARG A 254 26.61 12.44 -9.89
N ASP A 255 25.30 12.28 -9.86
CA ASP A 255 24.67 11.12 -9.26
C ASP A 255 24.90 9.85 -10.10
N GLU A 256 24.45 8.71 -9.58
CA GLU A 256 24.62 7.41 -10.24
C GLU A 256 23.83 7.25 -11.56
N PHE A 257 22.95 8.19 -11.87
CA PHE A 257 22.17 8.27 -13.10
C PHE A 257 22.75 9.30 -14.09
N GLY A 258 23.86 9.94 -13.74
CA GLY A 258 24.56 10.93 -14.57
C GLY A 258 24.03 12.35 -14.43
N GLY A 259 23.07 12.61 -13.53
CA GLY A 259 22.55 13.94 -13.24
C GLY A 259 23.56 14.76 -12.45
N GLU A 260 23.81 16.01 -12.86
CA GLU A 260 24.75 16.90 -12.18
C GLU A 260 24.22 17.33 -10.81
N ILE A 261 25.01 17.10 -9.76
CA ILE A 261 24.69 17.53 -8.40
C ILE A 261 25.18 18.96 -8.22
N ARG A 262 24.23 19.88 -8.03
CA ARG A 262 24.49 21.32 -7.99
C ARG A 262 23.68 22.01 -6.90
N LEU A 263 24.08 23.24 -6.59
CA LEU A 263 23.30 24.12 -5.74
C LEU A 263 22.23 24.81 -6.60
N GLY A 264 20.96 24.54 -6.28
CA GLY A 264 19.81 25.19 -6.90
C GLY A 264 19.65 26.66 -6.48
N ALA A 265 18.81 27.38 -7.23
CA ALA A 265 18.51 28.78 -6.96
C ALA A 265 17.81 29.01 -5.60
N ASP A 266 17.17 27.98 -5.05
CA ASP A 266 16.57 27.96 -3.71
C ASP A 266 17.60 27.72 -2.59
N GLY A 267 18.89 27.63 -2.93
CA GLY A 267 19.97 27.38 -1.97
C GLY A 267 20.04 25.94 -1.48
N ARG A 268 19.37 25.00 -2.17
CA ARG A 268 19.38 23.56 -1.86
C ARG A 268 20.24 22.80 -2.84
N ILE A 269 20.84 21.71 -2.36
CA ILE A 269 21.57 20.76 -3.20
C ILE A 269 20.54 19.89 -3.92
N ASP A 270 20.63 19.82 -5.25
CA ASP A 270 19.67 19.16 -6.12
C ASP A 270 20.36 18.51 -7.33
N THR A 271 19.62 17.64 -8.03
CA THR A 271 20.02 16.99 -9.29
C THR A 271 18.81 16.86 -10.22
N PRO A 272 18.96 16.93 -11.55
CA PRO A 272 17.86 16.68 -12.49
C PRO A 272 17.12 15.35 -12.25
N THR A 273 17.85 14.32 -11.81
CA THR A 273 17.31 12.98 -11.48
C THR A 273 16.31 13.03 -10.32
N ALA A 274 16.36 14.07 -9.48
CA ALA A 274 15.43 14.22 -8.36
C ALA A 274 13.97 14.41 -8.82
N LYS A 275 13.74 14.69 -10.11
CA LYS A 275 12.41 14.80 -10.71
C LYS A 275 11.80 13.45 -11.07
N GLU A 276 12.57 12.36 -11.00
CA GLU A 276 12.02 11.02 -11.21
C GLU A 276 11.09 10.63 -10.07
N ALA A 277 9.96 9.99 -10.42
CA ALA A 277 8.97 9.54 -9.47
C ALA A 277 9.38 8.19 -8.86
N VAL A 278 9.26 8.09 -7.53
CA VAL A 278 9.44 6.87 -6.76
C VAL A 278 8.33 6.83 -5.72
N PHE A 279 7.50 5.80 -5.78
CA PHE A 279 6.26 5.73 -5.00
C PHE A 279 5.35 6.96 -5.14
N GLY A 280 5.04 7.33 -6.39
CA GLY A 280 3.99 8.30 -6.68
C GLY A 280 4.33 9.74 -6.28
N THR A 281 5.56 9.95 -5.84
CA THR A 281 6.14 11.25 -5.50
C THR A 281 7.51 11.36 -6.13
N THR A 282 7.92 12.56 -6.52
CA THR A 282 9.28 12.80 -6.98
C THR A 282 10.26 12.80 -5.83
N VAL A 283 11.53 12.48 -6.10
CA VAL A 283 12.61 12.51 -5.10
C VAL A 283 12.75 13.89 -4.48
N ASP A 284 12.60 14.97 -5.25
CA ASP A 284 12.65 16.34 -4.70
C ASP A 284 11.51 16.59 -3.71
N LEU A 285 10.29 16.12 -3.98
CA LEU A 285 9.15 16.26 -3.07
C LEU A 285 9.34 15.44 -1.80
N LEU A 286 9.99 14.27 -1.88
CA LEU A 286 10.36 13.49 -0.69
C LEU A 286 11.31 14.27 0.22
N VAL A 287 12.24 15.02 -0.37
CA VAL A 287 13.28 15.80 0.34
C VAL A 287 12.77 17.18 0.82
N ARG A 288 11.72 17.73 0.19
CA ARG A 288 11.26 19.11 0.39
C ARG A 288 10.28 19.34 1.55
N SER A 289 9.91 18.34 2.36
CA SER A 289 8.86 18.59 3.35
C SER A 289 9.21 19.68 4.35
N LYS A 290 8.18 20.46 4.72
CA LYS A 290 8.23 21.66 5.57
C LYS A 290 8.69 21.39 7.01
N ASP A 291 9.19 20.20 7.31
CA ASP A 291 9.55 19.75 8.67
C ASP A 291 10.84 20.40 9.21
N ASN A 292 11.49 21.28 8.42
CA ASN A 292 12.66 22.06 8.83
C ASN A 292 12.30 23.50 9.28
N ARG A 293 11.08 23.73 9.77
CA ARG A 293 10.73 24.97 10.48
C ARG A 293 10.60 24.72 11.97
#